data_AF-A0A3M7LA23-F1
#
_entry.id   AF-A0A3M7LA23-F1
#
_cell.length_a   1.000
_cell.length_b   1.000
_cell.length_c   1.000
_cell.angle_alpha   90.00
_cell.angle_beta   90.00
_cell.angle_gamma   90.00
#
_symmetry.space_group_name_H-M   'P 1'
#
loop_
_entity.id
_entity.type
_entity.pdbx_description
1 polymer ?
#
loop_
_entity_poly.entity_id
_entity_poly.type
_entity_poly.pdbx_seq_one_letter_code
_entity_poly.pdbx_strand_id
1 'polypeptide(L)'
;MTEYFFEMINKGDFLLYMDGKEIFIKRKFGGFVFTSNMFIDKKLVLTSKLTQILFYRKLKITFSESNLGINLINNHTFNINKETISYKSKALNFNPNYSFYSNGNLILECYMPKVFSSKKQYKLLIYNENENIIQYILCFFIIFSLDDIAIE
;
A
#
# COMPACT_ATOMS: atom_id res chain seq x y z
N MET A 1 13.90 -10.15 10.20
CA MET A 1 12.60 -10.28 9.48
C MET A 1 11.53 -10.04 10.50
N THR A 2 10.64 -9.09 10.23
CA THR A 2 9.64 -8.64 11.20
C THR A 2 8.25 -8.77 10.58
N GLU A 3 7.33 -9.32 11.35
CA GLU A 3 5.96 -9.56 10.91
C GLU A 3 5.03 -8.48 11.47
N TYR A 4 4.22 -7.90 10.60
CA TYR A 4 3.17 -6.95 10.97
C TYR A 4 1.82 -7.42 10.47
N PHE A 5 0.79 -7.18 11.27
CA PHE A 5 -0.59 -7.50 10.92
C PHE A 5 -1.37 -6.22 10.71
N PHE A 6 -2.18 -6.19 9.67
CA PHE A 6 -3.13 -5.11 9.45
C PHE A 6 -4.51 -5.68 9.14
N GLU A 7 -5.53 -4.96 9.57
CA GLU A 7 -6.90 -5.47 9.57
C GLU A 7 -7.80 -4.56 8.75
N MET A 8 -8.77 -5.17 8.07
CA MET A 8 -9.83 -4.42 7.42
C MET A 8 -10.88 -4.05 8.47
N ILE A 9 -11.00 -2.77 8.79
CA ILE A 9 -11.91 -2.28 9.83
C ILE A 9 -13.32 -1.99 9.32
N ASN A 10 -13.48 -1.63 8.03
CA ASN A 10 -14.77 -1.43 7.34
C ASN A 10 -14.62 -1.74 5.84
N LYS A 11 -15.71 -1.66 5.04
CA LYS A 11 -15.72 -1.99 3.59
C LYS A 11 -14.70 -1.17 2.78
N GLY A 12 -13.46 -1.65 2.73
CA GLY A 12 -12.32 -1.00 2.09
C GLY A 12 -11.47 -0.09 2.99
N ASP A 13 -11.71 -0.05 4.30
CA ASP A 13 -10.89 0.73 5.23
C ASP A 13 -9.94 -0.20 5.99
N PHE A 14 -8.66 0.17 6.09
CA PHE A 14 -7.59 -0.69 6.62
C PHE A 14 -6.79 0.03 7.71
N LEU A 15 -6.30 -0.74 8.67
CA LEU A 15 -5.57 -0.23 9.82
C LEU A 15 -4.35 -1.09 10.14
N LEU A 16 -3.17 -0.46 10.18
CA LEU A 16 -1.91 -1.07 10.60
C LEU A 16 -1.33 -0.31 11.80
N TYR A 17 -0.91 -1.05 12.82
CA TYR A 17 -0.12 -0.51 13.93
C TYR A 17 1.35 -0.92 13.79
N MET A 18 2.26 0.05 13.82
CA MET A 18 3.71 -0.18 13.70
C MET A 18 4.48 0.88 14.49
N ASP A 19 5.41 0.48 15.35
CA ASP A 19 6.27 1.39 16.13
C ASP A 19 5.51 2.50 16.88
N GLY A 20 4.34 2.16 17.46
CA GLY A 20 3.46 3.11 18.13
C GLY A 20 2.70 4.05 17.18
N LYS A 21 2.92 3.95 15.88
CA LYS A 21 2.22 4.69 14.83
C LYS A 21 1.03 3.90 14.30
N GLU A 22 -0.04 4.61 14.06
CA GLU A 22 -1.26 4.09 13.44
C GLU A 22 -1.33 4.53 11.97
N ILE A 23 -1.31 3.58 11.03
CA ILE A 23 -1.48 3.84 9.59
C ILE A 23 -2.91 3.46 9.21
N PHE A 24 -3.77 4.47 9.10
CA PHE A 24 -5.17 4.30 8.68
C PHE A 24 -5.35 4.63 7.20
N ILE A 25 -6.03 3.76 6.45
CA ILE A 25 -6.33 3.94 5.02
C ILE A 25 -7.82 3.84 4.78
N LYS A 26 -8.36 4.89 4.16
CA LYS A 26 -9.77 4.95 3.77
C LYS A 26 -9.92 4.86 2.26
N ARG A 27 -10.72 3.92 1.75
CA ARG A 27 -11.04 3.81 0.32
C ARG A 27 -12.45 4.38 0.07
N LYS A 28 -12.57 5.39 -0.80
CA LYS A 28 -13.88 5.89 -1.29
C LYS A 28 -14.04 5.58 -2.77
N PHE A 29 -15.14 4.93 -3.15
CA PHE A 29 -15.48 4.63 -4.55
C PHE A 29 -16.65 5.49 -5.05
N GLY A 30 -16.49 5.99 -6.28
CA GLY A 30 -17.49 6.71 -7.08
C GLY A 30 -16.81 7.04 -8.41
N GLY A 31 -17.39 6.61 -9.54
CA GLY A 31 -16.68 6.39 -10.82
C GLY A 31 -15.70 7.49 -11.26
N PHE A 32 -14.47 7.18 -11.65
CA PHE A 32 -13.50 6.45 -10.83
C PHE A 32 -12.47 7.48 -10.33
N VAL A 33 -12.76 8.08 -9.19
CA VAL A 33 -11.79 8.85 -8.40
C VAL A 33 -11.55 8.09 -7.12
N PHE A 34 -10.49 7.28 -7.09
CA PHE A 34 -10.05 6.62 -5.88
C PHE A 34 -9.22 7.62 -5.06
N THR A 35 -9.69 7.96 -3.87
CA THR A 35 -8.90 8.79 -2.93
C THR A 35 -8.53 7.95 -1.71
N SER A 36 -7.24 7.76 -1.44
CA SER A 36 -6.77 7.21 -0.16
C SER A 36 -6.21 8.32 0.71
N ASN A 37 -6.72 8.39 1.94
CA ASN A 37 -6.16 9.22 2.99
C ASN A 37 -5.39 8.32 3.93
N MET A 38 -4.13 8.65 4.16
CA MET A 38 -3.28 8.00 5.14
C MET A 38 -3.08 8.91 6.33
N PHE A 39 -3.33 8.36 7.51
CA PHE A 39 -3.07 9.05 8.78
C PHE A 39 -1.91 8.37 9.49
N ILE A 40 -1.06 9.16 10.15
CA ILE A 40 -0.07 8.71 11.14
C ILE A 40 -0.35 9.53 12.39
N ASP A 41 -0.60 8.86 13.52
CA ASP A 41 -0.93 9.50 14.81
C ASP A 41 -2.10 10.51 14.67
N LYS A 42 -3.15 10.12 13.93
CA LYS A 42 -4.33 10.92 13.60
C LYS A 42 -4.07 12.19 12.76
N LYS A 43 -2.84 12.41 12.30
CA LYS A 43 -2.51 13.48 11.34
C LYS A 43 -2.54 12.95 9.91
N LEU A 44 -3.17 13.69 9.00
CA LEU A 44 -3.19 13.33 7.58
C LEU A 44 -1.79 13.51 7.00
N VAL A 45 -1.18 12.44 6.51
CA VAL A 45 0.19 12.43 5.96
C VAL A 45 0.18 12.39 4.44
N LEU A 46 -0.74 11.63 3.85
CA LEU A 46 -0.79 11.39 2.42
C LEU A 46 -2.24 11.36 1.95
N THR A 47 -2.52 12.10 0.88
CA THR A 47 -3.74 11.95 0.10
C THR A 47 -3.35 11.51 -1.30
N SER A 48 -3.68 10.27 -1.68
CA SER A 48 -3.55 9.83 -3.06
C SER A 48 -4.90 9.96 -3.74
N LYS A 49 -4.92 10.46 -4.98
CA LYS A 49 -6.10 10.54 -5.83
C LYS A 49 -5.79 9.88 -7.17
N LEU A 50 -6.29 8.67 -7.40
CA LEU A 50 -6.29 8.00 -8.69
C LEU A 50 -7.55 8.37 -9.45
N THR A 51 -7.38 8.90 -10.65
CA THR A 51 -8.50 9.12 -11.58
C THR A 51 -8.32 8.18 -12.77
N GLN A 52 -9.31 7.34 -13.05
CA GLN A 52 -9.33 6.52 -14.26
C GLN A 52 -10.14 7.24 -15.34
N ILE A 53 -9.53 7.40 -16.52
CA ILE A 53 -10.20 7.94 -17.72
C ILE A 53 -10.10 6.86 -18.79
N LEU A 54 -11.24 6.24 -19.13
CA LEU A 54 -11.36 5.19 -20.15
C LEU A 54 -10.38 4.02 -19.89
N PHE A 55 -9.31 3.91 -20.68
CA PHE A 55 -8.31 2.84 -20.65
C PHE A 55 -7.01 3.20 -19.90
N TYR A 56 -6.90 4.43 -19.37
CA TYR A 56 -5.68 4.90 -18.70
C TYR A 56 -5.94 5.25 -17.23
N ARG A 57 -5.06 4.75 -16.36
CA ARG A 57 -5.02 5.04 -14.93
C ARG A 57 -4.02 6.18 -14.69
N LYS A 58 -4.47 7.32 -14.14
CA LYS A 58 -3.58 8.42 -13.73
C LYS A 58 -3.64 8.61 -12.21
N LEU A 59 -2.58 8.22 -11.51
CA LEU A 59 -2.42 8.44 -10.08
C LEU A 59 -1.79 9.81 -9.82
N LYS A 60 -2.48 10.67 -9.06
CA LYS A 60 -1.90 11.88 -8.48
C LYS A 60 -1.72 11.66 -6.98
N ILE A 61 -0.50 11.72 -6.48
CA ILE A 61 -0.21 11.66 -5.04
C ILE A 61 0.07 13.09 -4.56
N THR A 62 -0.59 13.50 -3.49
CA THR A 62 -0.38 14.80 -2.83
C THR A 62 -0.11 14.57 -1.35
N PHE A 63 1.04 15.04 -0.88
CA PHE A 63 1.44 14.95 0.52
C PHE A 63 1.01 16.22 1.24
N SER A 64 0.38 16.07 2.39
CA SER A 64 -0.08 17.22 3.19
C SER A 64 1.05 17.79 4.05
N GLU A 65 1.92 16.95 4.60
CA GLU A 65 2.91 17.40 5.62
C GLU A 65 4.24 16.63 5.63
N SER A 66 4.45 15.62 4.78
CA SER A 66 5.67 14.78 4.83
C SER A 66 6.63 15.02 3.66
N ASN A 67 7.91 15.24 3.95
CA ASN A 67 9.04 15.21 2.99
C ASN A 67 9.35 13.79 2.49
N LEU A 68 8.32 13.00 2.16
CA LEU A 68 8.49 11.65 1.63
C LEU A 68 8.58 11.74 0.11
N GLY A 69 9.78 11.56 -0.43
CA GLY A 69 10.03 11.58 -1.87
C GLY A 69 9.55 10.31 -2.57
N ILE A 70 8.26 9.94 -2.42
CA ILE A 70 7.68 8.79 -3.13
C ILE A 70 7.11 9.27 -4.47
N ASN A 71 7.70 8.84 -5.57
CA ASN A 71 7.27 9.14 -6.93
C ASN A 71 6.93 7.85 -7.67
N LEU A 72 5.68 7.70 -8.12
CA LEU A 72 5.30 6.59 -9.01
C LEU A 72 5.94 6.80 -10.39
N ILE A 73 6.75 5.84 -10.83
CA ILE A 73 7.33 5.85 -12.19
C ILE A 73 6.34 5.23 -13.17
N ASN A 74 5.80 4.07 -12.81
CA ASN A 74 4.83 3.32 -13.58
C ASN A 74 4.01 2.43 -12.64
N ASN A 75 3.05 1.67 -13.17
CA ASN A 75 2.17 0.83 -12.36
C ASN A 75 2.89 -0.17 -11.45
N HIS A 76 4.16 -0.52 -11.71
CA HIS A 76 4.95 -1.53 -10.99
C HIS A 76 6.20 -0.98 -10.29
N THR A 77 6.45 0.33 -10.34
CA THR A 77 7.72 0.91 -9.90
C THR A 77 7.54 2.29 -9.27
N PHE A 78 8.21 2.51 -8.15
CA PHE A 78 8.30 3.76 -7.41
C PHE A 78 9.74 4.17 -7.22
N ASN A 79 9.99 5.47 -7.11
CA ASN A 79 11.19 6.00 -6.49
C ASN A 79 10.84 6.44 -5.08
N ILE A 80 11.61 6.02 -4.09
CA ILE A 80 11.54 6.53 -2.72
C ILE A 80 12.87 7.21 -2.44
N ASN A 81 12.84 8.54 -2.36
CA ASN A 81 14.02 9.39 -2.27
C ASN A 81 14.95 9.18 -3.48
N LYS A 82 15.87 8.21 -3.41
CA LYS A 82 16.80 7.83 -4.49
C LYS A 82 16.83 6.32 -4.76
N GLU A 83 15.97 5.56 -4.10
CA GLU A 83 15.87 4.12 -4.28
C GLU A 83 14.73 3.77 -5.23
N THR A 84 15.03 2.91 -6.21
CA THR A 84 14.02 2.37 -7.10
C THR A 84 13.41 1.13 -6.45
N ILE A 85 12.13 1.22 -6.14
CA ILE A 85 11.33 0.12 -5.61
C ILE A 85 10.48 -0.44 -6.73
N SER A 86 10.63 -1.73 -7.00
CA SER A 86 9.75 -2.46 -7.91
C SER A 86 8.86 -3.41 -7.12
N TYR A 87 7.68 -3.72 -7.64
CA TYR A 87 6.86 -4.78 -7.06
C TYR A 87 6.38 -5.76 -8.12
N LYS A 88 6.10 -6.97 -7.65
CA LYS A 88 5.48 -8.04 -8.43
C LYS A 88 4.20 -8.45 -7.72
N SER A 89 3.07 -8.35 -8.40
CA SER A 89 1.83 -8.96 -7.95
C SER A 89 1.77 -10.42 -8.40
N LYS A 90 1.16 -11.27 -7.58
CA LYS A 90 0.76 -12.63 -7.93
C LYS A 90 -0.76 -12.72 -7.81
N ALA A 91 -1.36 -13.71 -8.45
CA ALA A 91 -2.78 -13.99 -8.29
C ALA A 91 -3.13 -14.19 -6.81
N LEU A 92 -4.34 -13.77 -6.40
CA LEU A 92 -4.78 -13.75 -4.99
C LEU A 92 -4.68 -15.11 -4.27
N ASN A 93 -4.65 -16.21 -5.03
CA ASN A 93 -4.56 -17.56 -4.52
C ASN A 93 -3.11 -18.05 -4.28
N PHE A 94 -2.11 -17.26 -4.69
CA PHE A 94 -0.69 -17.58 -4.51
C PHE A 94 -0.07 -16.61 -3.50
N ASN A 95 0.45 -17.18 -2.42
CA ASN A 95 1.13 -16.43 -1.37
C ASN A 95 2.65 -16.44 -1.62
N PRO A 96 3.34 -15.30 -1.44
CA PRO A 96 2.81 -13.96 -1.15
C PRO A 96 2.11 -13.34 -2.37
N ASN A 97 1.09 -12.50 -2.10
CA ASN A 97 0.31 -11.81 -3.12
C ASN A 97 1.07 -10.63 -3.74
N TYR A 98 1.89 -9.95 -2.92
CA TYR A 98 2.78 -8.89 -3.37
C TYR A 98 4.17 -9.11 -2.81
N SER A 99 5.19 -8.93 -3.65
CA SER A 99 6.59 -8.87 -3.23
C SER A 99 7.21 -7.58 -3.76
N PHE A 100 7.86 -6.81 -2.90
CA PHE A 100 8.53 -5.55 -3.22
C PHE A 100 10.04 -5.74 -3.13
N TYR A 101 10.76 -5.07 -4.02
CA TYR A 101 12.20 -5.15 -4.14
C TYR A 101 12.81 -3.76 -4.22
N SER A 102 13.83 -3.48 -3.40
CA SER A 102 14.69 -2.30 -3.52
C SER A 102 16.00 -2.73 -4.16
N ASN A 103 16.34 -2.15 -5.32
CA ASN A 103 17.58 -2.48 -6.06
C ASN A 103 17.80 -4.00 -6.26
N GLY A 104 16.72 -4.76 -6.46
CA GLY A 104 16.74 -6.21 -6.65
C GLY A 104 16.66 -7.06 -5.38
N ASN A 105 16.80 -6.47 -4.19
CA ASN A 105 16.69 -7.17 -2.91
C ASN A 105 15.26 -7.14 -2.40
N LEU A 106 14.74 -8.28 -1.93
CA LEU A 106 13.41 -8.38 -1.34
C LEU A 106 13.35 -7.56 -0.05
N ILE A 107 12.37 -6.66 0.06
CA ILE A 107 12.21 -5.78 1.24
C ILE A 107 10.89 -5.98 1.98
N LEU A 108 9.82 -6.34 1.26
CA LEU A 108 8.47 -6.45 1.80
C LEU A 108 7.68 -7.51 1.05
N GLU A 109 7.00 -8.40 1.76
CA GLU A 109 6.01 -9.30 1.20
C GLU A 109 4.67 -9.14 1.89
N CYS A 110 3.59 -9.23 1.12
CA CYS A 110 2.23 -9.18 1.64
C CYS A 110 1.50 -10.48 1.38
N TYR A 111 0.86 -10.98 2.43
CA TYR A 111 0.03 -12.17 2.45
C TYR A 111 -1.39 -11.73 2.79
N MET A 112 -2.21 -11.73 1.76
CA MET A 112 -3.63 -11.46 1.88
C MET A 112 -4.35 -12.73 2.34
N PRO A 113 -5.40 -12.59 3.15
CA PRO A 113 -6.29 -13.71 3.44
C PRO A 113 -7.00 -14.14 2.16
N LYS A 114 -7.35 -15.43 2.07
CA LYS A 114 -8.17 -15.95 0.98
C LYS A 114 -9.50 -15.19 0.93
N VAL A 115 -10.07 -15.03 -0.27
CA VAL A 115 -11.28 -14.23 -0.55
C VAL A 115 -12.42 -14.52 0.45
N PHE A 116 -12.65 -15.78 0.80
CA PHE A 116 -13.72 -16.20 1.72
C PHE A 116 -13.28 -16.40 3.19
N SER A 117 -12.16 -15.79 3.59
CA SER A 117 -11.69 -15.88 4.98
C SER A 117 -12.58 -15.07 5.91
N SER A 118 -13.08 -15.71 6.98
CA SER A 118 -13.78 -15.02 8.08
C SER A 118 -12.88 -14.03 8.82
N LYS A 119 -11.56 -14.25 8.80
CA LYS A 119 -10.55 -13.33 9.31
C LYS A 119 -10.04 -12.45 8.18
N LYS A 120 -10.42 -11.16 8.17
CA LYS A 120 -9.92 -10.13 7.24
C LYS A 120 -8.61 -9.51 7.74
N GLN A 121 -7.69 -10.37 8.16
CA GLN A 121 -6.38 -10.00 8.67
C GLN A 121 -5.33 -10.30 7.61
N TYR A 122 -4.51 -9.31 7.32
CA TYR A 122 -3.44 -9.34 6.33
C TYR A 122 -2.10 -9.37 7.06
N LYS A 123 -1.11 -10.02 6.46
CA LYS A 123 0.24 -10.09 7.03
C LYS A 123 1.26 -9.43 6.10
N LEU A 124 2.07 -8.55 6.65
CA LEU A 124 3.26 -7.98 6.02
C LEU A 124 4.51 -8.61 6.62
N LEU A 125 5.38 -9.15 5.78
CA LEU A 125 6.72 -9.60 6.14
C LEU A 125 7.74 -8.59 5.67
N ILE A 126 8.52 -8.05 6.60
CA ILE A 126 9.54 -7.06 6.29
C ILE A 126 10.91 -7.71 6.41
N TYR A 127 11.66 -7.69 5.32
CA TYR A 127 12.97 -8.32 5.19
C TYR A 127 14.12 -7.36 5.40
N ASN A 128 13.88 -6.06 5.25
CA ASN A 128 14.87 -5.02 5.43
C ASN A 128 14.38 -3.99 6.45
N GLU A 129 15.03 -3.95 7.62
CA GLU A 129 14.83 -2.90 8.62
C GLU A 129 15.76 -1.73 8.27
N ASN A 130 15.33 -0.91 7.32
CA ASN A 130 15.99 0.36 7.03
C ASN A 130 15.08 1.54 7.37
N GLU A 131 15.64 2.74 7.31
CA GLU A 131 14.93 3.99 7.63
C GLU A 131 13.73 4.27 6.71
N ASN A 132 13.61 3.55 5.59
CA ASN A 132 12.55 3.72 4.60
C ASN A 132 11.36 2.76 4.81
N ILE A 133 11.31 2.00 5.91
CA ILE A 133 10.30 0.96 6.16
C ILE A 133 8.86 1.48 6.07
N ILE A 134 8.58 2.65 6.66
CA ILE A 134 7.27 3.30 6.58
C ILE A 134 6.95 3.58 5.12
N GLN A 135 7.89 4.14 4.36
CA GLN A 135 7.72 4.50 2.95
C GLN A 135 7.42 3.28 2.09
N TYR A 136 8.06 2.12 2.35
CA TYR A 136 7.76 0.87 1.65
C TYR A 136 6.34 0.39 1.93
N ILE A 137 5.90 0.46 3.19
CA ILE A 137 4.53 0.14 3.59
C ILE A 137 3.54 1.11 2.93
N LEU A 138 3.88 2.39 2.81
CA LEU A 138 3.04 3.36 2.10
C LEU A 138 2.92 2.99 0.62
N CYS A 139 4.03 2.63 -0.04
CA CYS A 139 4.02 2.13 -1.41
C CYS A 139 3.15 0.88 -1.56
N PHE A 140 3.24 -0.06 -0.63
CA PHE A 140 2.35 -1.22 -0.60
C PHE A 140 0.89 -0.80 -0.58
N PHE A 141 0.50 0.09 0.32
CA PHE A 141 -0.88 0.52 0.44
C PHE A 141 -1.39 1.35 -0.75
N ILE A 142 -0.51 2.11 -1.41
CA ILE A 142 -0.80 2.74 -2.69
C ILE A 142 -1.13 1.66 -3.73
N ILE A 143 -0.29 0.64 -3.90
CA ILE A 143 -0.53 -0.44 -4.87
C ILE A 143 -1.75 -1.28 -4.55
N PHE A 144 -1.89 -1.69 -3.30
CA PHE A 144 -3.06 -2.41 -2.80
C PHE A 144 -4.35 -1.64 -3.08
N SER A 145 -4.28 -0.31 -3.06
CA SER A 145 -5.38 0.56 -3.42
C SER A 145 -5.65 0.65 -4.93
N LEU A 146 -4.60 0.55 -5.77
CA LEU A 146 -4.67 0.54 -7.23
C LEU A 146 -5.16 -0.81 -7.79
N ASP A 147 -4.95 -1.89 -7.05
CA ASP A 147 -5.27 -3.22 -7.51
C ASP A 147 -6.78 -3.49 -7.42
N ASP A 148 -7.32 -4.17 -8.44
CA ASP A 148 -8.73 -4.54 -8.54
C ASP A 148 -9.01 -5.77 -7.68
N ILE A 149 -8.58 -5.73 -6.41
CA ILE A 149 -9.02 -6.71 -5.44
C ILE A 149 -10.51 -6.48 -5.27
N ALA A 150 -11.31 -7.42 -5.77
CA ALA A 150 -12.74 -7.47 -5.49
C ALA A 150 -12.92 -7.47 -3.98
N ILE A 151 -13.29 -6.31 -3.43
CA ILE A 151 -13.76 -6.20 -2.06
C ILE A 151 -15.19 -6.74 -2.12
N GLU A 152 -15.41 -7.94 -1.60
CA GLU A 152 -16.78 -8.43 -1.36
C GLU A 152 -17.59 -7.40 -0.53
#